data_AF-A0A2N3YLF3-F1
#
_entry.id   AF-A0A2N3YLF3-F1
#
_cell.length_a   1.000
_cell.length_b   1.000
_cell.length_c   1.000
_cell.angle_alpha   90.00
_cell.angle_beta   90.00
_cell.angle_gamma   90.00
#
_symmetry.space_group_name_H-M   'P 1'
#
loop_
_entity.id
_entity.type
_entity.pdbx_description
1 polymer ?
#
loop_
_entity_poly.entity_id
_entity_poly.type
_entity_poly.pdbx_seq_one_letter_code
_entity_poly.pdbx_strand_id
1 'polypeptide(L)' 'MPPIKKIVLWLLVIFLLYAILTSPTEAANIFGAAWNVITNGVSNIGKFFDSLLKG' A
#
# COMPACT_ATOMS: atom_id res chain seq x y z
N MET A 1 2.97 -7.55 33.29
CA MET A 1 2.15 -6.63 32.44
C MET A 1 2.48 -6.96 31.00
N PRO A 2 1.52 -7.32 30.13
CA PRO A 2 1.82 -7.47 28.71
C PRO A 2 2.44 -6.14 28.24
N PRO A 3 3.54 -6.17 27.46
CA PRO A 3 4.15 -4.93 27.01
C PRO A 3 3.11 -4.15 26.21
N ILE A 4 2.88 -2.89 26.57
CA ILE A 4 1.87 -1.98 25.98
C ILE A 4 1.92 -2.03 24.44
N LYS A 5 3.13 -2.13 23.88
CA LYS A 5 3.39 -2.31 22.45
C LYS A 5 2.59 -3.46 21.83
N LYS A 6 2.49 -4.62 22.50
CA LYS A 6 1.73 -5.77 21.98
C LYS A 6 0.23 -5.49 21.97
N ILE A 7 -0.30 -4.83 23.00
CA ILE A 7 -1.72 -4.49 23.09
C ILE A 7 -2.10 -3.51 21.98
N VAL A 8 -1.32 -2.44 21.81
CA VAL A 8 -1.54 -1.44 20.76
C VAL A 8 -1.44 -2.06 19.36
N LEU A 9 -0.45 -2.94 19.15
CA LEU A 9 -0.30 -3.64 17.87
C LEU A 9 -1.51 -4.53 17.57
N TRP A 10 -1.99 -5.31 18.54
CA TRP A 10 -3.17 -6.16 18.37
C TRP A 10 -4.43 -5.33 18.12
N LEU A 11 -4.58 -4.20 18.79
CA LEU A 11 -5.71 -3.28 18.58
C LEU A 11 -5.69 -2.71 17.15
N LEU A 12 -4.51 -2.28 16.67
CA LEU A 12 -4.32 -1.86 15.28
C LEU A 12 -4.66 -2.95 14.27
N VAL A 13 -4.21 -4.19 14.52
CA VAL A 13 -4.50 -5.33 13.63
C VAL A 13 -6.00 -5.61 13.56
N ILE A 14 -6.67 -5.68 14.71
CA ILE A 14 -8.12 -5.92 14.76
C ILE A 14 -8.88 -4.78 14.06
N PHE A 15 -8.47 -3.53 14.28
CA PHE A 15 -9.04 -2.38 13.61
C PHE A 15 -8.87 -2.44 12.09
N LEU A 16 -7.68 -2.79 11.60
CA LEU A 16 -7.41 -2.95 10.16
C LEU A 16 -8.27 -4.06 9.55
N LEU A 17 -8.37 -5.21 10.21
CA LEU A 17 -9.24 -6.30 9.76
C LEU A 17 -10.71 -5.85 9.71
N TYR A 18 -11.17 -5.15 10.74
CA TYR A 18 -12.53 -4.59 10.77
C TYR A 18 -12.77 -3.60 9.62
N ALA A 19 -11.84 -2.68 9.37
CA ALA A 19 -11.95 -1.71 8.28
C ALA A 19 -11.99 -2.38 6.91
N ILE A 20 -11.18 -3.41 6.68
CA ILE A 20 -11.19 -4.18 5.42
C ILE A 20 -12.53 -4.90 5.23
N LEU A 21 -13.07 -5.52 6.29
CA LEU A 21 -14.32 -6.26 6.21
C LEU A 21 -15.56 -5.36 6.12
N THR A 22 -15.53 -4.20 6.78
CA THR A 22 -16.65 -3.25 6.84
C THR A 22 -16.73 -2.37 5.60
N SER A 23 -15.57 -1.92 5.10
CA SER A 23 -15.44 -1.05 3.94
C SER A 23 -14.42 -1.63 2.95
N PRO A 24 -14.74 -2.77 2.31
CA PRO A 24 -13.83 -3.45 1.40
C PRO A 24 -13.51 -2.60 0.17
N THR A 25 -14.47 -1.80 -0.29
CA THR A 25 -14.30 -0.91 -1.45
C THR A 25 -13.30 0.20 -1.16
N GLU A 26 -13.42 0.91 -0.04
CA GLU A 26 -12.43 1.92 0.37
C GLU A 26 -11.04 1.31 0.54
N ALA A 27 -10.94 0.14 1.18
CA ALA A 27 -9.66 -0.55 1.31
C ALA A 27 -9.05 -0.85 -0.07
N ALA A 28 -9.81 -1.45 -0.99
CA ALA A 28 -9.36 -1.74 -2.35
C ALA A 28 -8.94 -0.47 -3.11
N ASN A 29 -9.66 0.64 -2.94
CA ASN A 29 -9.32 1.92 -3.56
C ASN A 29 -7.96 2.45 -3.06
N ILE A 30 -7.70 2.37 -1.75
CA ILE A 30 -6.42 2.80 -1.15
C ILE A 30 -5.27 1.92 -1.67
N PHE A 31 -5.45 0.59 -1.65
CA PHE A 31 -4.45 -0.34 -2.17
C PHE A 31 -4.20 -0.14 -3.67
N GLY A 32 -5.26 0.07 -4.45
CA GLY A 32 -5.16 0.35 -5.89
C GLY A 32 -4.45 1.67 -6.20
N ALA A 33 -4.72 2.72 -5.42
CA ALA A 33 -4.02 3.99 -5.55
C ALA A 33 -2.52 3.84 -5.24
N ALA A 34 -2.17 3.15 -4.15
CA ALA A 34 -0.78 2.89 -3.79
C ALA A 34 -0.05 2.06 -4.87
N TRP A 35 -0.71 1.02 -5.38
CA TRP A 35 -0.16 0.18 -6.45
C TRP A 35 0.07 0.99 -7.74
N ASN A 36 -0.90 1.82 -8.13
CA ASN A 36 -0.76 2.69 -9.30
C ASN A 36 0.42 3.65 -9.19
N VAL A 37 0.68 4.21 -8.01
CA VAL A 37 1.86 5.08 -7.81
C VAL A 37 3.15 4.29 -8.05
N ILE A 38 3.25 3.07 -7.51
CA ILE A 38 4.42 2.22 -7.67
C ILE A 38 4.62 1.83 -9.14
N THR A 39 3.58 1.32 -9.80
CA THR A 39 3.66 0.86 -11.19
C THR A 39 3.95 2.00 -12.16
N ASN A 40 3.34 3.16 -11.96
CA ASN A 40 3.63 4.35 -12.75
C ASN A 40 5.06 4.83 -12.53
N GLY A 41 5.54 4.83 -11.28
CA GLY A 41 6.92 5.15 -10.95
C GLY A 41 7.91 4.24 -11.67
N VAL A 42 7.70 2.92 -11.58
CA VAL A 42 8.54 1.91 -12.25
C VAL A 42 8.48 2.05 -13.78
N SER A 43 7.28 2.25 -14.35
CA SER A 43 7.11 2.44 -15.80
C SER A 43 7.85 3.68 -16.30
N ASN A 44 7.78 4.79 -15.56
CA ASN A 44 8.46 6.03 -15.92
C ASN A 44 9.99 5.87 -15.90
N ILE A 45 10.52 5.11 -14.92
CA ILE A 45 11.95 4.78 -14.87
C ILE A 45 12.34 3.94 -16.09
N GLY A 46 11.57 2.89 -16.41
CA GLY A 46 11.83 2.07 -17.60
C GLY A 46 11.82 2.89 -18.90
N LYS A 47 10.82 3.75 -19.09
CA LYS A 47 10.72 4.66 -20.24
C LYS A 47 11.90 5.63 -20.34
N PHE A 48 12.39 6.11 -19.20
CA PHE A 48 13.57 6.97 -19.15
C PHE A 48 14.82 6.25 -19.67
N PHE A 49 15.09 5.04 -19.17
CA PHE A 49 16.24 4.25 -19.65
C PHE A 49 16.09 3.81 -21.11
N ASP A 50 14.90 3.42 -21.54
CA ASP A 50 14.61 3.14 -22.96
C ASP A 50 14.89 4.35 -23.86
N SER A 51 14.58 5.56 -23.38
CA SER A 51 14.87 6.80 -24.10
C SER A 51 16.36 7.11 -24.16
N LEU A 52 17.12 6.76 -23.10
CA LEU A 52 18.58 6.91 -23.08
C LEU A 52 19.30 5.90 -23.99
N LEU A 53 18.76 4.70 -24.16
CA LEU A 53 19.37 3.65 -24.99
C LEU A 53 19.01 3.77 -26.48
N LYS A 54 17.89 4.42 -26.79
CA LYS A 54 17.44 4.68 -28.16
C LYS A 54 17.86 6.06 -28.69
N GLY A 55 18.27 6.97 -27.82
CA GLY A 55 18.94 8.23 -28.17
C GLY A 55 20.43 8.02 -28.39
#